data_AF-A0AAW1KJR1-F1
#
_entry.id   AF-A0AAW1KJR1-F1
#
_cell.length_a   1.000
_cell.length_b   1.000
_cell.length_c   1.000
_cell.angle_alpha   90.00
_cell.angle_beta   90.00
_cell.angle_gamma   90.00
#
_symmetry.space_group_name_H-M   'P 1'
#
loop_
_entity.id
_entity.type
_entity.pdbx_description
1 polymer ?
#
loop_
_entity_poly.entity_id
_entity_poly.type
_entity_poly.pdbx_seq_one_letter_code
_entity_poly.pdbx_strand_id
1 'polypeptide(L)'
;MENDLRIVTTYFQHLEIHKGTWISPDGRTINQIDHIAIESKHLKYILNVRSYRGADVDTDHILVRAKIKYQKPPKTKEKRGKKEKRIIYSMEKLKDETIKNEFQRCINRNLATEGENVEVQWKNFERMMTEGAQVLSENKQSIRKSWFDDECNEVIQQREKARMRMLRSNTEESRSQYQKCRKEAKKICRKKKRESIEKRIQQLENSYIKKQTREFYQNIKSSKRRNQENKLIFCKDKQGQLVGGMQESLERWAEYFKEVFEIEWNEPREIEEDWRVGEDEQEEPPTKQEIQAIIRKFKSSKAPGENGITAEMLKVGGQDLENSLYSIINTVWKDEIMPCRWKE
;
A
#
# COMPACT_ATOMS: atom_id res chain seq x y z
N MET A 1 -34.37 -27.64 3.02
CA MET A 1 -34.53 -26.52 3.97
C MET A 1 -33.14 -26.05 4.33
N GLU A 2 -32.63 -25.08 3.57
CA GLU A 2 -31.23 -25.13 3.11
C GLU A 2 -30.23 -24.33 3.94
N ASN A 3 -30.65 -23.65 5.01
CA ASN A 3 -29.81 -23.28 6.15
C ASN A 3 -30.79 -22.93 7.27
N ASP A 4 -30.76 -23.66 8.39
CA ASP A 4 -31.65 -23.46 9.54
C ASP A 4 -31.33 -22.11 10.24
N LEU A 5 -31.75 -21.00 9.62
CA LEU A 5 -31.49 -19.64 10.04
C LEU A 5 -32.53 -19.16 11.06
N ARG A 6 -32.05 -18.55 12.14
CA ARG A 6 -32.89 -17.98 13.19
C ARG A 6 -32.68 -16.47 13.30
N ILE A 7 -33.79 -15.73 13.44
CA ILE A 7 -33.80 -14.28 13.68
C ILE A 7 -33.47 -14.03 15.15
N VAL A 8 -32.27 -13.54 15.45
CA VAL A 8 -31.78 -13.40 16.84
C VAL A 8 -32.09 -12.05 17.48
N THR A 9 -32.54 -11.07 16.72
CA THR A 9 -32.93 -9.75 17.25
C THR A 9 -34.12 -9.83 18.23
N THR A 10 -34.91 -10.90 18.19
CA THR A 10 -36.08 -11.10 19.07
C THR A 10 -35.81 -12.06 20.23
N TYR A 11 -34.61 -12.63 20.33
CA TYR A 11 -34.28 -13.68 21.32
C TYR A 11 -34.00 -13.12 22.72
N PHE A 12 -33.70 -11.82 22.81
CA PHE A 12 -33.29 -11.16 24.04
C PHE A 12 -34.35 -10.18 24.50
N GLN A 13 -34.66 -10.19 25.80
CA GLN A 13 -35.54 -9.19 26.39
C GLN A 13 -34.79 -7.86 26.54
N HIS A 14 -35.38 -6.82 25.97
CA HIS A 14 -34.83 -5.46 25.98
C HIS A 14 -35.92 -4.44 26.32
N LEU A 15 -35.51 -3.29 26.84
CA LEU A 15 -36.38 -2.12 26.94
C LEU A 15 -36.84 -1.70 25.54
N GLU A 16 -38.04 -1.12 25.41
CA GLU A 16 -38.60 -0.67 24.12
C GLU A 16 -37.65 0.25 23.34
N ILE A 17 -36.91 1.10 24.07
CA ILE A 17 -35.91 1.99 23.48
C ILE A 17 -34.80 1.24 22.71
N HIS A 18 -34.58 -0.05 22.95
CA HIS A 18 -33.55 -0.87 22.32
C HIS A 18 -34.07 -1.86 21.28
N LYS A 19 -35.39 -1.90 21.03
CA LYS A 19 -36.02 -2.79 20.05
C LYS A 19 -36.16 -2.16 18.67
N GLY A 20 -36.47 -0.87 18.62
CA GLY A 20 -36.65 -0.13 17.37
C GLY A 20 -35.37 -0.03 16.55
N THR A 21 -35.44 -0.34 15.25
CA THR A 21 -34.31 -0.25 14.30
C THR A 21 -34.52 0.82 13.25
N TRP A 22 -35.73 1.36 13.14
CA TRP A 22 -36.08 2.41 12.21
C TRP A 22 -37.03 3.41 12.86
N ILE A 23 -36.86 4.68 12.50
CA ILE A 23 -37.68 5.80 12.97
C ILE A 23 -38.31 6.45 11.74
N SER A 24 -39.62 6.64 11.77
CA SER A 24 -40.33 7.31 10.69
C SER A 24 -39.87 8.77 10.48
N PRO A 25 -40.06 9.34 9.28
CA PRO A 25 -39.68 10.73 9.00
C PRO A 25 -40.34 11.76 9.92
N ASP A 26 -41.53 11.46 10.45
CA ASP A 26 -42.26 12.30 11.42
C ASP A 26 -41.70 12.19 12.85
N GLY A 27 -40.76 11.27 13.09
CA GLY A 27 -40.09 11.03 14.37
C GLY A 27 -40.96 10.38 15.45
N ARG A 28 -42.18 9.94 15.11
CA ARG A 28 -43.16 9.42 16.08
C ARG A 28 -43.22 7.91 16.11
N THR A 29 -43.13 7.28 14.95
CA THR A 29 -43.26 5.83 14.81
C THR A 29 -41.88 5.19 14.85
N ILE A 30 -41.75 4.17 15.68
CA ILE A 30 -40.51 3.39 15.81
C ILE A 30 -40.87 1.95 15.47
N ASN A 31 -40.26 1.43 14.41
CA ASN A 31 -40.47 0.06 13.96
C ASN A 31 -39.17 -0.75 14.06
N GLN A 32 -39.34 -2.06 14.16
CA GLN A 32 -38.24 -3.02 14.04
C GLN A 32 -38.36 -3.66 12.66
N ILE A 33 -37.48 -3.25 11.73
CA ILE A 33 -37.46 -3.74 10.35
C ILE A 33 -36.12 -4.38 9.97
N ASP A 34 -35.07 -4.14 10.76
CA ASP A 34 -33.73 -4.66 10.54
C ASP A 34 -33.46 -5.81 11.50
N HIS A 35 -33.05 -6.95 10.95
CA HIS A 35 -32.84 -8.17 11.71
C HIS A 35 -31.46 -8.77 11.45
N ILE A 36 -30.88 -9.38 12.49
CA ILE A 36 -29.71 -10.23 12.37
C ILE A 36 -30.21 -11.66 12.37
N ALA A 37 -29.86 -12.41 11.33
CA ALA A 37 -30.11 -13.84 11.24
C ALA A 37 -28.78 -14.60 11.36
N ILE A 38 -28.82 -15.76 12.00
CA ILE A 38 -27.67 -16.65 12.11
C ILE A 38 -28.13 -18.11 12.00
N GLU A 39 -27.27 -19.00 11.52
CA GLU A 39 -27.55 -20.43 11.55
C GLU A 39 -27.68 -20.94 12.99
N SER A 40 -28.64 -21.84 13.22
CA SER A 40 -28.93 -22.42 14.53
C SER A 40 -27.70 -22.96 15.25
N LYS A 41 -26.77 -23.59 14.54
CA LYS A 41 -25.54 -24.16 15.10
C LYS A 41 -24.62 -23.12 15.75
N HIS A 42 -24.74 -21.85 15.35
CA HIS A 42 -23.94 -20.74 15.84
C HIS A 42 -24.64 -19.86 16.89
N LEU A 43 -25.91 -20.15 17.23
CA LEU A 43 -26.65 -19.40 18.25
C LEU A 43 -25.93 -19.32 19.60
N LYS A 44 -25.25 -20.40 20.00
CA LYS A 44 -24.47 -20.48 21.24
C LYS A 44 -23.36 -19.44 21.36
N TYR A 45 -22.96 -18.82 20.25
CA TYR A 45 -21.95 -17.77 20.23
C TYR A 45 -22.55 -16.38 20.42
N ILE A 46 -23.86 -16.19 20.31
CA ILE A 46 -24.47 -14.86 20.44
C ILE A 46 -24.73 -14.55 21.91
N LEU A 47 -24.23 -13.41 22.37
CA LEU A 47 -24.40 -12.93 23.74
C LEU A 47 -25.55 -11.93 23.87
N ASN A 48 -25.77 -11.09 22.85
CA ASN A 48 -26.80 -10.06 22.85
C ASN A 48 -27.00 -9.49 21.43
N VAL A 49 -28.22 -9.13 21.05
CA VAL A 49 -28.52 -8.40 19.81
C VAL A 49 -29.51 -7.29 20.09
N ARG A 50 -29.12 -6.02 19.89
CA ARG A 50 -30.00 -4.88 20.13
C ARG A 50 -29.69 -3.68 19.26
N SER A 51 -30.63 -2.74 19.20
CA SER A 51 -30.42 -1.44 18.59
C SER A 51 -29.46 -0.56 19.42
N TYR A 52 -28.51 0.06 18.73
CA TYR A 52 -27.45 0.88 19.30
C TYR A 52 -27.65 2.36 18.95
N ARG A 53 -28.52 3.01 19.74
CA ARG A 53 -28.94 4.42 19.54
C ARG A 53 -27.84 5.46 19.70
N GLY A 54 -26.74 5.09 20.37
CA GLY A 54 -25.57 5.95 20.56
C GLY A 54 -24.69 6.07 19.32
N ALA A 55 -24.87 5.25 18.28
CA ALA A 55 -24.20 5.48 17.00
C ALA A 55 -25.01 6.47 16.16
N ASP A 56 -24.37 7.57 15.76
CA ASP A 56 -24.94 8.53 14.81
C ASP A 56 -24.55 8.17 13.38
N VAL A 57 -25.51 7.61 12.64
CA VAL A 57 -25.36 7.24 11.22
C VAL A 57 -26.00 8.30 10.29
N ASP A 58 -26.61 9.36 10.85
CA ASP A 58 -27.33 10.40 10.10
C ASP A 58 -28.45 9.88 9.16
N THR A 59 -29.00 8.70 9.45
CA THR A 59 -30.12 8.04 8.75
C THR A 59 -31.34 7.89 9.65
N ASP A 60 -32.46 7.50 9.05
CA ASP A 60 -33.69 7.05 9.70
C ASP A 60 -33.57 5.64 10.32
N HIS A 61 -32.47 4.93 10.05
CA HIS A 61 -32.14 3.66 10.68
C HIS A 61 -31.28 3.83 11.95
N ILE A 62 -31.49 2.95 12.91
CA ILE A 62 -30.68 2.79 14.11
C ILE A 62 -29.80 1.56 13.91
N LEU A 63 -28.50 1.73 14.14
CA LEU A 63 -27.52 0.65 14.01
C LEU A 63 -27.92 -0.56 14.88
N VAL A 64 -28.10 -1.74 14.29
CA VAL A 64 -28.30 -2.98 15.03
C VAL A 64 -26.94 -3.60 15.35
N ARG A 65 -26.72 -3.96 16.62
CA ARG A 65 -25.43 -4.49 17.09
C ARG A 65 -25.61 -5.86 17.72
N ALA A 66 -24.94 -6.86 17.16
CA ALA A 66 -24.72 -8.15 17.80
C ALA A 66 -23.43 -8.15 18.63
N LYS A 67 -23.49 -8.70 19.84
CA LYS A 67 -22.34 -9.05 20.67
C LYS A 67 -22.16 -10.56 20.57
N ILE A 68 -21.00 -10.99 20.07
CA ILE A 68 -20.71 -12.40 19.80
C ILE A 68 -19.50 -12.84 20.63
N LYS A 69 -19.59 -14.01 21.24
CA LYS A 69 -18.50 -14.75 21.86
C LYS A 69 -17.74 -15.50 20.77
N TYR A 70 -16.61 -14.93 20.37
CA TYR A 70 -15.70 -15.57 19.43
C TYR A 70 -14.55 -16.25 20.19
N GLN A 71 -14.40 -17.56 20.02
CA GLN A 71 -13.18 -18.26 20.40
C GLN A 71 -12.27 -18.28 19.19
N LYS A 72 -11.12 -17.60 19.30
CA LYS A 72 -10.12 -17.61 18.25
C LYS A 72 -9.65 -19.05 18.06
N PRO A 73 -9.74 -19.62 16.84
CA PRO A 73 -9.13 -20.92 16.60
C PRO A 73 -7.65 -20.83 16.97
N PRO A 74 -7.06 -21.90 17.54
CA PRO A 74 -5.62 -21.94 17.76
C PRO A 74 -4.97 -21.56 16.44
N LYS A 75 -4.10 -20.54 16.46
CA LYS A 75 -3.37 -20.16 15.27
C LYS A 75 -2.60 -21.40 14.84
N THR A 76 -3.05 -22.10 13.81
CA THR A 76 -2.15 -22.88 12.97
C THR A 76 -1.17 -21.85 12.46
N LYS A 77 -0.03 -21.75 13.16
CA LYS A 77 1.16 -21.11 12.63
C LYS A 77 1.60 -22.01 11.50
N GLU A 78 0.90 -21.98 10.36
CA GLU A 78 1.61 -22.17 9.12
C GLU A 78 2.77 -21.19 9.23
N LYS A 79 3.97 -21.75 9.29
CA LYS A 79 5.21 -21.00 9.17
C LYS A 79 5.23 -20.45 7.74
N ARG A 80 4.32 -19.53 7.39
CA ARG A 80 4.60 -18.53 6.39
C ARG A 80 5.86 -17.88 6.93
N GLY A 81 7.01 -18.22 6.33
CA GLY A 81 8.31 -17.72 6.76
C GLY A 81 8.15 -16.24 7.05
N LYS A 82 8.79 -15.75 8.13
CA LYS A 82 8.82 -14.32 8.42
C LYS A 82 9.17 -13.64 7.09
N LYS A 83 8.18 -13.02 6.43
CA LYS A 83 8.46 -12.20 5.27
C LYS A 83 9.32 -11.10 5.85
N GLU A 84 10.61 -11.13 5.51
CA GLU A 84 11.50 -10.04 5.85
C GLU A 84 10.80 -8.77 5.40
N LYS A 85 10.64 -7.83 6.33
CA LYS A 85 9.95 -6.59 6.01
C LYS A 85 10.81 -5.92 4.97
N ARG A 86 10.37 -5.95 3.71
CA ARG A 86 11.02 -5.20 2.62
C ARG A 86 11.11 -3.75 3.07
N ILE A 87 12.31 -3.29 3.36
CA ILE A 87 12.55 -1.91 3.75
C ILE A 87 12.30 -1.06 2.51
N ILE A 88 11.38 -0.10 2.62
CA ILE A 88 11.08 0.86 1.56
C ILE A 88 11.82 2.14 1.91
N TYR A 89 12.81 2.49 1.09
CA TYR A 89 13.58 3.71 1.24
C TYR A 89 12.90 4.87 0.51
N SER A 90 12.85 6.03 1.16
CA SER A 90 12.24 7.23 0.60
C SER A 90 13.28 8.10 -0.09
N MET A 91 13.38 7.95 -1.41
CA MET A 91 14.35 8.71 -2.22
C MET A 91 14.08 10.22 -2.22
N GLU A 92 12.86 10.65 -1.89
CA GLU A 92 12.51 12.07 -1.78
C GLU A 92 13.31 12.77 -0.67
N LYS A 93 13.70 12.04 0.39
CA LYS A 93 14.52 12.56 1.48
C LYS A 93 15.94 12.94 1.04
N LEU A 94 16.47 12.32 -0.02
CA LEU A 94 17.78 12.67 -0.56
C LEU A 94 17.81 14.06 -1.23
N LYS A 95 16.64 14.70 -1.43
CA LYS A 95 16.56 16.12 -1.83
C LYS A 95 16.82 17.08 -0.67
N ASP A 96 16.70 16.62 0.58
CA ASP A 96 17.04 17.40 1.76
C ASP A 96 18.55 17.33 1.97
N GLU A 97 19.20 18.49 1.98
CA GLU A 97 20.65 18.59 2.11
C GLU A 97 21.15 18.02 3.45
N THR A 98 20.34 18.10 4.52
CA THR A 98 20.72 17.55 5.83
C THR A 98 20.80 16.03 5.81
N ILE A 99 19.79 15.37 5.24
CA ILE A 99 19.71 13.91 5.14
C ILE A 99 20.73 13.39 4.13
N LYS A 100 20.95 14.12 3.04
CA LYS A 100 22.01 13.83 2.07
C LYS A 100 23.39 13.84 2.74
N ASN A 101 23.70 14.86 3.53
CA ASN A 101 24.96 14.96 4.26
C ASN A 101 25.09 13.85 5.31
N GLU A 102 24.00 13.49 5.99
CA GLU A 102 23.99 12.37 6.94
C GLU A 102 24.23 11.02 6.24
N PHE A 103 23.59 10.78 5.10
CA PHE A 103 23.82 9.61 4.26
C PHE A 103 25.28 9.49 3.83
N GLN A 104 25.87 10.57 3.31
CA GLN A 104 27.29 10.61 2.93
C GLN A 104 28.22 10.36 4.12
N ARG A 105 27.91 10.94 5.31
CA ARG A 105 28.68 10.68 6.53
C ARG A 105 28.61 9.21 6.97
N CYS A 106 27.45 8.58 6.86
CA CYS A 106 27.30 7.15 7.16
C CYS A 106 28.12 6.28 6.22
N ILE A 107 28.11 6.58 4.91
CA ILE A 107 28.95 5.91 3.93
C ILE A 107 30.42 6.07 4.31
N ASN A 108 30.87 7.30 4.56
CA ASN A 108 32.27 7.58 4.85
C ASN A 108 32.78 6.95 6.15
N ARG A 109 31.92 6.79 7.17
CA ARG A 109 32.28 6.08 8.41
C ARG A 109 32.44 4.58 8.21
N ASN A 110 31.67 4.01 7.30
CA ASN A 110 31.61 2.56 7.05
C ASN A 110 32.42 2.16 5.81
N LEU A 111 33.21 3.08 5.25
CA LEU A 111 34.17 2.78 4.21
C LEU A 111 35.20 1.79 4.78
N ALA A 112 35.04 0.52 4.42
CA ALA A 112 35.93 -0.53 4.85
C ALA A 112 37.25 -0.45 4.07
N THR A 113 38.35 -0.80 4.75
CA THR A 113 39.65 -1.10 4.15
C THR A 113 39.54 -2.24 3.12
N GLU A 114 40.47 -2.25 2.17
CA GLU A 114 40.57 -3.26 1.09
C GLU A 114 40.38 -4.68 1.66
N GLY A 115 39.37 -5.39 1.16
CA GLY A 115 39.14 -6.80 1.49
C GLY A 115 40.05 -7.71 0.65
N GLU A 116 40.44 -8.86 1.20
CA GLU A 116 41.36 -9.82 0.57
C GLU A 116 40.87 -10.39 -0.78
N ASN A 117 39.56 -10.38 -1.04
CA ASN A 117 38.95 -10.89 -2.27
C ASN A 117 37.73 -10.04 -2.69
N VAL A 118 37.48 -9.93 -4.00
CA VAL A 118 36.33 -9.29 -4.65
C VAL A 118 35.00 -9.53 -3.93
N GLU A 119 34.72 -10.77 -3.51
CA GLU A 119 33.44 -11.13 -2.86
C GLU A 119 33.29 -10.44 -1.49
N VAL A 120 34.38 -10.33 -0.73
CA VAL A 120 34.39 -9.64 0.57
C VAL A 120 34.26 -8.13 0.36
N GLN A 121 34.95 -7.59 -0.65
CA GLN A 121 34.85 -6.17 -1.01
C GLN A 121 33.41 -5.79 -1.41
N TRP A 122 32.76 -6.62 -2.23
CA TRP A 122 31.37 -6.41 -2.63
C TRP A 122 30.39 -6.52 -1.45
N LYS A 123 30.54 -7.52 -0.59
CA LYS A 123 29.69 -7.66 0.62
C LYS A 123 29.84 -6.47 1.57
N ASN A 124 31.07 -5.95 1.74
CA ASN A 124 31.32 -4.76 2.55
C ASN A 124 30.65 -3.52 1.93
N PHE A 125 30.76 -3.36 0.60
CA PHE A 125 30.09 -2.28 -0.13
C PHE A 125 28.57 -2.34 0.03
N GLU A 126 27.98 -3.53 -0.12
CA GLU A 126 26.55 -3.72 0.05
C GLU A 126 26.08 -3.42 1.48
N ARG A 127 26.82 -3.89 2.49
CA ARG A 127 26.55 -3.58 3.90
C ARG A 127 26.59 -2.08 4.16
N MET A 128 27.62 -1.39 3.69
CA MET A 128 27.75 0.06 3.82
C MET A 128 26.55 0.79 3.20
N MET A 129 26.14 0.39 1.99
CA MET A 129 24.99 0.99 1.29
C MET A 129 23.68 0.73 2.01
N THR A 130 23.46 -0.50 2.49
CA THR A 130 22.23 -0.88 3.20
C THR A 130 22.13 -0.21 4.57
N GLU A 131 23.24 -0.08 5.30
CA GLU A 131 23.33 0.67 6.56
C GLU A 131 23.11 2.17 6.36
N GLY A 132 23.78 2.79 5.38
CA GLY A 132 23.55 4.19 5.02
C GLY A 132 22.11 4.46 4.60
N ALA A 133 21.51 3.53 3.84
CA ALA A 133 20.11 3.63 3.43
C ALA A 133 19.12 3.56 4.60
N GLN A 134 19.51 3.11 5.80
CA GLN A 134 18.63 3.14 6.98
C GLN A 134 18.20 4.56 7.36
N VAL A 135 19.03 5.58 7.09
CA VAL A 135 18.64 7.00 7.26
C VAL A 135 17.42 7.35 6.38
N LEU A 136 17.30 6.69 5.23
CA LEU A 136 16.21 6.86 4.28
C LEU A 136 15.00 5.97 4.59
N SER A 137 15.12 5.06 5.56
CA SER A 137 14.03 4.18 5.94
C SER A 137 12.85 4.98 6.50
N GLU A 138 11.63 4.52 6.19
CA GLU A 138 10.41 5.10 6.73
C GLU A 138 9.76 4.11 7.70
N ASN A 139 9.78 4.43 8.99
CA ASN A 139 8.74 3.97 9.93
C ASN A 139 7.48 4.84 9.75
N LYS A 140 6.95 4.97 8.54
CA LYS A 140 5.68 5.70 8.37
C LYS A 140 4.54 4.81 8.86
N GLN A 141 4.03 5.11 10.05
CA GLN A 141 2.58 5.11 10.19
C GLN A 141 2.07 6.12 9.17
N SER A 142 1.47 5.62 8.09
CA SER A 142 0.81 6.47 7.11
C SER A 142 -0.32 7.21 7.83
N ILE A 143 -0.03 8.41 8.30
CA ILE A 143 -1.07 9.39 8.62
C ILE A 143 -1.63 9.75 7.25
N ARG A 144 -2.70 9.05 6.86
CA ARG A 144 -3.45 9.40 5.66
C ARG A 144 -3.88 10.85 5.87
N LYS A 145 -3.30 11.78 5.09
CA LYS A 145 -3.78 13.18 5.04
C LYS A 145 -5.25 13.11 4.66
N SER A 146 -6.11 13.18 5.67
CA SER A 146 -7.55 13.12 5.51
C SER A 146 -8.00 14.52 5.11
N TRP A 147 -9.01 14.59 4.26
CA TRP A 147 -9.74 15.84 4.02
C TRP A 147 -10.44 16.34 5.30
N PHE A 148 -10.55 15.46 6.30
CA PHE A 148 -11.13 15.70 7.60
C PHE A 148 -10.14 16.40 8.51
N ASP A 149 -10.42 17.66 8.83
CA ASP A 149 -9.63 18.52 9.68
C ASP A 149 -10.25 18.69 11.08
N ASP A 150 -9.56 19.44 11.95
CA ASP A 150 -10.03 19.71 13.31
C ASP A 150 -11.36 20.48 13.31
N GLU A 151 -11.58 21.37 12.33
CA GLU A 151 -12.85 22.07 12.14
C GLU A 151 -14.00 21.07 11.87
N CYS A 152 -13.79 20.07 10.99
CA CYS A 152 -14.75 18.99 10.79
C CYS A 152 -15.01 18.18 12.07
N ASN A 153 -13.96 17.93 12.87
CA ASN A 153 -14.09 17.21 14.12
C ASN A 153 -14.94 17.99 15.13
N GLU A 154 -14.66 19.28 15.31
CA GLU A 154 -15.39 20.15 16.23
C GLU A 154 -16.88 20.22 15.90
N VAL A 155 -17.23 20.43 14.63
CA VAL A 155 -18.65 20.54 14.22
C VAL A 155 -19.40 19.22 14.37
N ILE A 156 -18.71 18.08 14.20
CA ILE A 156 -19.27 16.75 14.47
C ILE A 156 -19.46 16.53 15.96
N GLN A 157 -18.51 16.95 16.80
CA GLN A 157 -18.66 16.88 18.26
C GLN A 157 -19.81 17.76 18.76
N GLN A 158 -19.97 18.96 18.19
CA GLN A 158 -21.11 19.83 18.51
C GLN A 158 -22.44 19.19 18.09
N ARG A 159 -22.49 18.59 16.89
CA ARG A 159 -23.66 17.82 16.42
C ARG A 159 -23.98 16.67 17.36
N GLU A 160 -22.98 15.91 17.80
CA GLU A 160 -23.15 14.78 18.72
C GLU A 160 -23.66 15.25 20.09
N LYS A 161 -23.10 16.33 20.65
CA LYS A 161 -23.59 16.94 21.89
C LYS A 161 -25.06 17.37 21.77
N ALA A 162 -25.44 18.01 20.66
CA ALA A 162 -26.82 18.41 20.40
C ALA A 162 -27.76 17.20 20.24
N ARG A 163 -27.30 16.15 19.54
CA ARG A 163 -28.03 14.87 19.40
C ARG A 163 -28.27 14.21 20.75
N MET A 164 -27.25 14.15 21.61
CA MET A 164 -27.38 13.58 22.96
C MET A 164 -28.36 14.36 23.84
N ARG A 165 -28.41 15.70 23.71
CA ARG A 165 -29.44 16.52 24.39
C ARG A 165 -30.83 16.21 23.85
N MET A 166 -31.00 16.18 22.54
CA MET A 166 -32.28 15.83 21.89
C MET A 166 -32.78 14.44 22.31
N LEU A 167 -31.89 13.45 22.42
CA LEU A 167 -32.25 12.11 22.87
C LEU A 167 -32.67 12.05 24.35
N ARG A 168 -32.23 12.99 25.19
CA ARG A 168 -32.55 13.05 26.62
C ARG A 168 -33.85 13.79 26.90
N SER A 169 -34.03 14.99 26.34
CA SER A 169 -35.18 15.87 26.64
C SER A 169 -36.25 15.87 25.57
N ASN A 170 -35.90 15.61 24.31
CA ASN A 170 -36.78 15.58 23.14
C ASN A 170 -37.73 16.78 22.99
N THR A 171 -37.31 17.96 23.44
CA THR A 171 -38.05 19.22 23.29
C THR A 171 -37.91 19.81 21.89
N GLU A 172 -38.85 20.65 21.47
CA GLU A 172 -38.79 21.34 20.17
C GLU A 172 -37.51 22.19 20.01
N GLU A 173 -37.08 22.85 21.09
CA GLU A 173 -35.81 23.58 21.12
C GLU A 173 -34.61 22.66 20.88
N SER A 174 -34.55 21.51 21.56
CA SER A 174 -33.45 20.54 21.39
C SER A 174 -33.40 19.94 19.98
N ARG A 175 -34.57 19.70 19.36
CA ARG A 175 -34.68 19.25 17.97
C ARG A 175 -34.21 20.33 17.00
N SER A 176 -34.63 21.58 17.21
CA SER A 176 -34.20 22.73 16.40
C SER A 176 -32.68 22.95 16.49
N GLN A 177 -32.11 22.86 17.70
CA GLN A 177 -30.65 22.96 17.90
C GLN A 177 -29.91 21.83 17.18
N TYR A 178 -30.36 20.57 17.31
CA TYR A 178 -29.77 19.45 16.58
C TYR A 178 -29.86 19.65 15.06
N GLN A 179 -31.00 20.09 14.52
CA GLN A 179 -31.16 20.37 13.09
C GLN A 179 -30.19 21.45 12.60
N LYS A 180 -29.96 22.51 13.38
CA LYS A 180 -28.99 23.57 13.07
C LYS A 180 -27.57 22.99 12.99
N CYS A 181 -27.10 22.32 14.05
CA CYS A 181 -25.77 21.70 14.09
C CYS A 181 -25.59 20.63 13.00
N ARG A 182 -26.65 19.87 12.68
CA ARG A 182 -26.65 18.87 11.60
C ARG A 182 -26.43 19.52 10.23
N LYS A 183 -27.14 20.61 9.93
CA LYS A 183 -26.99 21.36 8.66
C LYS A 183 -25.60 21.97 8.55
N GLU A 184 -25.10 22.55 9.63
CA GLU A 184 -23.78 23.16 9.70
C GLU A 184 -22.65 22.14 9.51
N ALA A 185 -22.66 21.04 10.26
CA ALA A 185 -21.69 19.96 10.11
C ALA A 185 -21.68 19.40 8.68
N LYS A 186 -22.86 19.19 8.08
CA LYS A 186 -23.00 18.72 6.70
C LYS A 186 -22.43 19.73 5.69
N LYS A 187 -22.65 21.03 5.90
CA LYS A 187 -22.12 22.12 5.05
C LYS A 187 -20.59 22.14 5.09
N ILE A 188 -20.01 22.13 6.29
CA ILE A 188 -18.55 22.23 6.50
C ILE A 188 -17.85 20.98 5.99
N CYS A 189 -18.32 19.78 6.34
CA CYS A 189 -17.74 18.54 5.84
C CYS A 189 -17.80 18.45 4.30
N ARG A 190 -18.91 18.87 3.68
CA ARG A 190 -19.03 18.92 2.22
C ARG A 190 -18.06 19.92 1.59
N LYS A 191 -17.92 21.10 2.18
CA LYS A 191 -16.99 22.15 1.74
C LYS A 191 -15.54 21.64 1.80
N LYS A 192 -15.08 21.15 2.94
CA LYS A 192 -13.71 20.63 3.13
C LYS A 192 -13.40 19.44 2.24
N LYS A 193 -14.36 18.52 2.08
CA LYS A 193 -14.22 17.41 1.12
C LYS A 193 -14.06 17.91 -0.31
N ARG A 194 -14.84 18.92 -0.73
CA ARG A 194 -14.74 19.51 -2.07
C ARG A 194 -13.40 20.21 -2.27
N GLU A 195 -12.99 21.06 -1.33
CA GLU A 195 -11.68 21.75 -1.37
C GLU A 195 -10.52 20.76 -1.45
N SER A 196 -10.58 19.65 -0.72
CA SER A 196 -9.56 18.60 -0.80
C SER A 196 -9.54 17.91 -2.17
N ILE A 197 -10.70 17.73 -2.81
CA ILE A 197 -10.78 17.17 -4.18
C ILE A 197 -10.23 18.17 -5.18
N GLU A 198 -10.62 19.44 -5.09
CA GLU A 198 -10.15 20.53 -5.96
C GLU A 198 -8.64 20.71 -5.88
N LYS A 199 -8.06 20.81 -4.67
CA LYS A 199 -6.60 20.88 -4.47
C LYS A 199 -5.88 19.70 -5.12
N ARG A 200 -6.47 18.51 -5.06
CA ARG A 200 -5.89 17.30 -5.67
C ARG A 200 -5.99 17.31 -7.19
N ILE A 201 -7.08 17.85 -7.75
CA ILE A 201 -7.23 18.05 -9.20
C ILE A 201 -6.22 19.09 -9.69
N GLN A 202 -6.07 20.21 -8.99
CA GLN A 202 -5.05 21.22 -9.32
C GLN A 202 -3.63 20.64 -9.27
N GLN A 203 -3.33 19.77 -8.30
CA GLN A 203 -2.04 19.04 -8.27
C GLN A 203 -1.87 18.12 -9.49
N LEU A 204 -2.92 17.41 -9.91
CA LEU A 204 -2.89 16.58 -11.13
C LEU A 204 -2.66 17.41 -12.39
N GLU A 205 -3.36 18.55 -12.54
CA GLU A 205 -3.18 19.48 -13.65
C GLU A 205 -1.77 20.07 -13.69
N ASN A 206 -1.26 20.51 -12.53
CA ASN A 206 0.09 21.03 -12.41
C ASN A 206 1.16 19.98 -12.76
N SER A 207 1.01 18.74 -12.29
CA SER A 207 1.93 17.65 -12.66
C SER A 207 1.83 17.31 -14.15
N TYR A 208 0.64 17.45 -14.76
CA TYR A 208 0.46 17.26 -16.20
C TYR A 208 1.16 18.36 -17.02
N ILE A 209 0.95 19.64 -16.67
CA ILE A 209 1.59 20.81 -17.31
C ILE A 209 3.11 20.72 -17.20
N LYS A 210 3.62 20.36 -16.02
CA LYS A 210 5.07 20.18 -15.76
C LYS A 210 5.65 18.91 -16.38
N LYS A 211 4.86 18.12 -17.12
CA LYS A 211 5.24 16.82 -17.71
C LYS A 211 5.84 15.84 -16.68
N GLN A 212 5.42 15.93 -15.43
CA GLN A 212 5.83 15.04 -14.34
C GLN A 212 4.98 13.75 -14.37
N THR A 213 5.19 12.92 -15.39
CA THR A 213 4.39 11.71 -15.67
C THR A 213 4.28 10.77 -14.47
N ARG A 214 5.35 10.61 -13.68
CA ARG A 214 5.37 9.74 -12.50
C ARG A 214 4.42 10.22 -11.41
N GLU A 215 4.52 11.49 -11.01
CA GLU A 215 3.68 12.08 -9.95
C GLU A 215 2.20 12.07 -10.37
N PHE A 216 1.92 12.38 -11.63
CA PHE A 216 0.59 12.30 -12.23
C PHE A 216 -0.03 10.90 -12.06
N TYR A 217 0.65 9.84 -12.51
CA TYR A 217 0.14 8.48 -12.40
C TYR A 217 0.08 7.96 -10.96
N GLN A 218 0.99 8.39 -10.07
CA GLN A 218 0.92 8.06 -8.64
C GLN A 218 -0.32 8.67 -7.98
N ASN A 219 -0.65 9.93 -8.31
CA ASN A 219 -1.86 10.59 -7.84
C ASN A 219 -3.13 9.92 -8.37
N ILE A 220 -3.15 9.47 -9.64
CA ILE A 220 -4.27 8.68 -10.20
C ILE A 220 -4.40 7.33 -9.50
N LYS A 221 -3.30 6.57 -9.35
CA LYS A 221 -3.31 5.24 -8.72
C LYS A 221 -3.81 5.30 -7.28
N SER A 222 -3.37 6.31 -6.51
CA SER A 222 -3.85 6.50 -5.14
C SER A 222 -5.35 6.87 -5.06
N SER A 223 -5.91 7.50 -6.10
CA SER A 223 -7.36 7.73 -6.21
C SER A 223 -8.15 6.44 -6.49
N LYS A 224 -7.62 5.56 -7.35
CA LYS A 224 -8.28 4.30 -7.75
C LYS A 224 -8.26 3.22 -6.66
N ARG A 225 -7.29 3.25 -5.72
CA ARG A 225 -7.14 2.24 -4.65
C ARG A 225 -8.35 2.12 -3.72
N ARG A 226 -9.24 3.11 -3.65
CA ARG A 226 -10.47 3.03 -2.83
C ARG A 226 -11.51 2.04 -3.37
N ASN A 227 -11.45 1.68 -4.66
CA ASN A 227 -12.43 0.80 -5.31
C ASN A 227 -11.82 -0.55 -5.75
N GLN A 228 -10.69 -0.96 -5.16
CA GLN A 228 -10.08 -2.27 -5.43
C GLN A 228 -10.58 -3.35 -4.45
N GLU A 229 -11.79 -3.22 -3.92
CA GLU A 229 -12.45 -4.34 -3.27
C GLU A 229 -12.93 -5.30 -4.38
N ASN A 230 -12.34 -6.49 -4.39
CA ASN A 230 -12.71 -7.64 -5.22
C ASN A 230 -12.72 -7.38 -6.73
N LYS A 231 -11.53 -7.16 -7.32
CA LYS A 231 -11.38 -7.52 -8.74
C LYS A 231 -11.54 -9.04 -8.85
N LEU A 232 -12.73 -9.48 -9.23
CA LEU A 232 -12.93 -10.83 -9.73
C LEU A 232 -12.00 -10.99 -10.94
N ILE A 233 -11.02 -11.87 -10.82
CA ILE A 233 -10.11 -12.21 -11.91
C ILE A 233 -10.89 -13.16 -12.80
N PHE A 234 -11.26 -12.67 -13.99
CA PHE A 234 -11.83 -13.48 -15.05
C PHE A 234 -10.82 -13.56 -16.19
N CYS A 235 -10.66 -14.75 -16.76
CA CYS A 235 -9.90 -14.96 -17.99
C CYS A 235 -10.76 -15.74 -18.99
N LYS A 236 -10.50 -15.57 -20.28
CA LYS A 236 -11.15 -16.39 -21.30
C LYS A 236 -10.42 -17.73 -21.45
N ASP A 237 -11.16 -18.82 -21.50
CA ASP A 237 -10.62 -20.11 -21.93
C ASP A 237 -10.29 -20.10 -23.44
N LYS A 238 -9.82 -21.23 -23.98
CA LYS A 238 -9.49 -21.37 -25.41
C LYS A 238 -10.73 -21.29 -26.31
N GLN A 239 -11.90 -21.60 -25.77
CA GLN A 239 -13.19 -21.59 -26.43
C GLN A 239 -13.89 -20.21 -26.34
N GLY A 240 -13.27 -19.25 -25.64
CA GLY A 240 -13.75 -17.88 -25.49
C GLY A 240 -14.74 -17.67 -24.33
N GLN A 241 -15.01 -18.69 -23.50
CA GLN A 241 -15.87 -18.56 -22.32
C GLN A 241 -15.12 -17.94 -21.13
N LEU A 242 -15.86 -17.21 -20.30
CA LEU A 242 -15.32 -16.55 -19.12
C LEU A 242 -15.18 -17.55 -17.96
N VAL A 243 -13.93 -17.81 -17.58
CA VAL A 243 -13.56 -18.63 -16.42
C VAL A 243 -13.27 -17.71 -15.24
N GLY A 244 -13.77 -18.05 -14.06
CA GLY A 244 -13.80 -17.16 -12.90
C GLY A 244 -13.37 -17.86 -11.62
N GLY A 245 -12.22 -17.47 -11.10
CA GLY A 245 -11.65 -18.12 -9.92
C GLY A 245 -10.13 -18.01 -9.96
N MET A 246 -9.49 -17.86 -8.79
CA MET A 246 -8.04 -17.66 -8.73
C MET A 246 -7.26 -18.87 -9.28
N GLN A 247 -7.72 -20.08 -8.98
CA GLN A 247 -7.05 -21.31 -9.39
C GLN A 247 -7.22 -21.59 -10.88
N GLU A 248 -8.46 -21.55 -11.38
CA GLU A 248 -8.77 -21.74 -12.79
C GLU A 248 -8.08 -20.69 -13.68
N SER A 249 -7.97 -19.45 -13.19
CA SER A 249 -7.20 -18.41 -13.89
C SER A 249 -5.71 -18.73 -13.96
N LEU A 250 -5.12 -19.24 -12.88
CA LEU A 250 -3.70 -19.61 -12.86
C LEU A 250 -3.41 -20.80 -13.78
N GLU A 251 -4.30 -21.80 -13.80
CA GLU A 251 -4.21 -22.95 -14.72
C GLU A 251 -4.28 -22.50 -16.18
N ARG A 252 -5.25 -21.63 -16.52
CA ARG A 252 -5.35 -21.05 -17.86
C ARG A 252 -4.11 -20.24 -18.26
N TRP A 253 -3.52 -19.50 -17.31
CA TRP A 253 -2.27 -18.75 -17.54
C TRP A 253 -1.10 -19.70 -17.79
N ALA A 254 -0.99 -20.78 -17.01
CA ALA A 254 0.04 -21.79 -17.19
C ALA A 254 -0.08 -22.44 -18.59
N GLU A 255 -1.29 -22.82 -19.00
CA GLU A 255 -1.54 -23.33 -20.35
C GLU A 255 -1.16 -22.34 -21.45
N TYR A 256 -1.56 -21.06 -21.31
CA TYR A 256 -1.23 -20.03 -22.30
C TYR A 256 0.27 -19.85 -22.46
N PHE A 257 1.00 -19.71 -21.35
CA PHE A 257 2.45 -19.53 -21.40
C PHE A 257 3.15 -20.79 -21.88
N LYS A 258 2.65 -21.98 -21.52
CA LYS A 258 3.12 -23.24 -22.06
C LYS A 258 2.98 -23.25 -23.58
N GLU A 259 1.82 -22.92 -24.15
CA GLU A 259 1.64 -22.83 -25.61
C GLU A 259 2.53 -21.77 -26.27
N VAL A 260 2.68 -20.60 -25.65
CA VAL A 260 3.51 -19.50 -26.18
C VAL A 260 5.00 -19.84 -26.17
N PHE A 261 5.46 -20.56 -25.14
CA PHE A 261 6.87 -20.91 -24.99
C PHE A 261 7.23 -22.32 -25.52
N GLU A 262 6.24 -23.19 -25.75
CA GLU A 262 6.35 -24.47 -26.47
C GLU A 262 6.18 -24.32 -27.98
N ILE A 263 6.22 -23.08 -28.51
CA ILE A 263 6.51 -22.93 -29.94
C ILE A 263 7.84 -23.62 -30.17
N GLU A 264 7.78 -24.77 -30.86
CA GLU A 264 8.96 -25.50 -31.28
C GLU A 264 9.86 -24.51 -32.00
N TRP A 265 11.09 -24.36 -31.49
CA TRP A 265 12.19 -23.78 -32.22
C TRP A 265 12.52 -24.74 -33.37
N ASN A 266 11.61 -24.86 -34.34
CA ASN A 266 11.68 -25.79 -35.47
C ASN A 266 12.59 -25.30 -36.59
N GLU A 267 13.17 -24.13 -36.42
CA GLU A 267 14.41 -23.81 -37.10
C GLU A 267 15.48 -23.80 -36.02
N PRO A 268 16.53 -24.64 -36.14
CA PRO A 268 17.82 -24.12 -35.76
C PRO A 268 17.94 -22.86 -36.60
N ARG A 269 17.66 -21.69 -36.01
CA ARG A 269 18.45 -20.54 -36.41
C ARG A 269 19.86 -21.04 -36.15
N GLU A 270 20.56 -21.40 -37.22
CA GLU A 270 21.94 -20.99 -37.34
C GLU A 270 21.90 -19.48 -37.09
N ILE A 271 21.85 -19.12 -35.81
CA ILE A 271 22.59 -17.98 -35.34
C ILE A 271 23.98 -18.41 -35.80
N GLU A 272 24.44 -17.87 -36.94
CA GLU A 272 25.86 -17.56 -37.04
C GLU A 272 26.12 -16.86 -35.72
N GLU A 273 26.62 -17.63 -34.74
CA GLU A 273 27.29 -17.06 -33.61
C GLU A 273 28.44 -16.35 -34.31
N ASP A 274 28.19 -15.08 -34.62
CA ASP A 274 29.19 -14.14 -35.05
C ASP A 274 30.03 -13.95 -33.79
N TRP A 275 30.82 -14.98 -33.46
CA TRP A 275 32.05 -14.88 -32.74
C TRP A 275 32.99 -14.08 -33.64
N ARG A 276 32.63 -12.82 -33.91
CA ARG A 276 33.66 -11.79 -33.80
C ARG A 276 34.09 -11.86 -32.34
N VAL A 277 34.96 -12.84 -32.08
CA VAL A 277 36.20 -12.56 -31.39
C VAL A 277 36.76 -11.41 -32.22
N GLY A 278 36.33 -10.19 -31.89
CA GLY A 278 37.17 -9.05 -32.21
C GLY A 278 38.54 -9.47 -31.69
N GLU A 279 39.58 -9.24 -32.48
CA GLU A 279 40.92 -9.30 -31.93
C GLU A 279 40.84 -8.63 -30.56
N ASP A 280 41.21 -9.35 -29.50
CA ASP A 280 41.26 -8.81 -28.15
C ASP A 280 42.32 -7.71 -28.18
N GLU A 281 41.95 -6.53 -28.73
CA GLU A 281 42.59 -5.29 -28.41
C GLU A 281 42.56 -5.27 -26.90
N GLN A 282 43.74 -5.23 -26.28
CA GLN A 282 43.89 -5.14 -24.84
C GLN A 282 43.11 -3.91 -24.38
N GLU A 283 41.83 -4.11 -24.03
CA GLU A 283 40.97 -3.04 -23.60
C GLU A 283 41.62 -2.46 -22.34
N GLU A 284 41.83 -1.14 -22.34
CA GLU A 284 42.44 -0.47 -21.21
C GLU A 284 41.54 -0.64 -19.97
N PRO A 285 42.14 -0.78 -18.78
CA PRO A 285 41.35 -0.90 -17.56
C PRO A 285 40.43 0.32 -17.41
N PRO A 286 39.18 0.12 -16.95
CA PRO A 286 38.19 1.18 -16.89
C PRO A 286 38.70 2.33 -16.03
N THR A 287 38.59 3.56 -16.53
CA THR A 287 39.09 4.74 -15.84
C THR A 287 38.07 5.24 -14.81
N LYS A 288 38.56 5.80 -13.69
CA LYS A 288 37.71 6.37 -12.64
C LYS A 288 36.68 7.37 -13.17
N GLN A 289 37.07 8.22 -14.13
CA GLN A 289 36.19 9.23 -14.72
C GLN A 289 35.03 8.59 -15.51
N GLU A 290 35.26 7.44 -16.13
CA GLU A 290 34.23 6.72 -16.89
C GLU A 290 33.17 6.17 -15.95
N ILE A 291 33.57 5.58 -14.83
CA ILE A 291 32.65 5.07 -13.81
C ILE A 291 31.79 6.21 -13.24
N GLN A 292 32.40 7.38 -12.97
CA GLN A 292 31.65 8.57 -12.55
C GLN A 292 30.64 9.04 -13.61
N ALA A 293 31.06 9.05 -14.88
CA ALA A 293 30.17 9.42 -16.00
C ALA A 293 29.00 8.44 -16.12
N ILE A 294 29.23 7.13 -15.92
CA ILE A 294 28.19 6.09 -15.94
C ILE A 294 27.20 6.28 -14.79
N ILE A 295 27.68 6.51 -13.56
CA ILE A 295 26.83 6.75 -12.39
C ILE A 295 25.91 7.95 -12.62
N ARG A 296 26.44 9.04 -13.19
CA ARG A 296 25.66 10.24 -13.51
C ARG A 296 24.60 9.97 -14.58
N LYS A 297 24.92 9.14 -15.58
CA LYS A 297 24.01 8.73 -16.67
C LYS A 297 22.88 7.80 -16.22
N PHE A 298 22.94 7.18 -15.04
CA PHE A 298 21.87 6.28 -14.60
C PHE A 298 20.50 6.96 -14.61
N LYS A 299 19.46 6.25 -15.05
CA LYS A 299 18.09 6.76 -15.00
C LYS A 299 17.58 6.65 -13.56
N SER A 300 17.29 7.80 -12.94
CA SER A 300 16.63 7.83 -11.64
C SER A 300 15.22 7.22 -11.72
N SER A 301 14.64 6.84 -10.58
CA SER A 301 13.28 6.29 -10.45
C SER A 301 13.06 4.90 -11.03
N LYS A 302 14.14 4.13 -11.25
CA LYS A 302 14.07 2.72 -11.61
C LYS A 302 13.86 1.86 -10.36
N ALA A 303 13.32 0.66 -10.54
CA ALA A 303 13.12 -0.26 -9.43
C ALA A 303 14.50 -0.69 -8.90
N PRO A 304 14.71 -0.69 -7.57
CA PRO A 304 15.92 -1.28 -7.01
C PRO A 304 15.93 -2.79 -7.29
N GLY A 305 17.13 -3.35 -7.40
CA GLY A 305 17.34 -4.79 -7.39
C GLY A 305 17.01 -5.41 -6.03
N GLU A 306 17.34 -6.69 -5.86
CA GLU A 306 17.09 -7.44 -4.62
C GLU A 306 17.69 -6.77 -3.38
N ASN A 307 18.88 -6.19 -3.54
CA ASN A 307 19.65 -5.55 -2.46
C ASN A 307 19.09 -4.18 -2.05
N GLY A 308 18.02 -3.70 -2.69
CA GLY A 308 17.36 -2.45 -2.32
C GLY A 308 18.12 -1.16 -2.68
N ILE A 309 19.31 -1.28 -3.30
CA ILE A 309 20.14 -0.15 -3.76
C ILE A 309 19.49 0.47 -5.01
N THR A 310 19.33 1.79 -5.01
CA THR A 310 18.77 2.55 -6.16
C THR A 310 19.83 3.42 -6.82
N ALA A 311 19.58 3.80 -8.08
CA ALA A 311 20.42 4.74 -8.80
C ALA A 311 20.56 6.10 -8.09
N GLU A 312 19.52 6.56 -7.38
CA GLU A 312 19.59 7.80 -6.61
C GLU A 312 20.59 7.72 -5.46
N MET A 313 20.70 6.57 -4.78
CA MET A 313 21.69 6.39 -3.71
C MET A 313 23.11 6.47 -4.27
N LEU A 314 23.37 5.82 -5.40
CA LEU A 314 24.70 5.83 -6.05
C LEU A 314 25.10 7.24 -6.48
N LYS A 315 24.16 8.02 -7.02
CA LYS A 315 24.42 9.42 -7.44
C LYS A 315 24.72 10.36 -6.27
N VAL A 316 24.17 10.08 -5.09
CA VAL A 316 24.30 10.96 -3.91
C VAL A 316 25.45 10.52 -2.99
N GLY A 317 25.91 9.28 -3.10
CA GLY A 317 26.92 8.69 -2.21
C GLY A 317 28.30 9.36 -2.19
N GLY A 318 28.56 10.30 -3.09
CA GLY A 318 29.77 11.13 -3.07
C GLY A 318 31.00 10.44 -3.64
N GLN A 319 32.13 11.16 -3.61
CA GLN A 319 33.37 10.75 -4.24
C GLN A 319 33.97 9.47 -3.61
N ASP A 320 33.79 9.28 -2.31
CA ASP A 320 34.35 8.14 -1.58
C ASP A 320 33.64 6.82 -1.96
N LEU A 321 32.32 6.88 -2.19
CA LEU A 321 31.56 5.75 -2.74
C LEU A 321 32.04 5.39 -4.15
N GLU A 322 32.24 6.39 -5.01
CA GLU A 322 32.72 6.21 -6.38
C GLU A 322 34.12 5.59 -6.40
N ASN A 323 34.99 5.95 -5.44
CA ASN A 323 36.32 5.36 -5.29
C ASN A 323 36.25 3.88 -4.89
N SER A 324 35.38 3.55 -3.93
CA SER A 324 35.19 2.16 -3.48
C SER A 324 34.65 1.29 -4.62
N LEU A 325 33.68 1.81 -5.40
CA LEU A 325 33.15 1.09 -6.56
C LEU A 325 34.20 0.90 -7.66
N TYR A 326 35.03 1.92 -7.91
CA TYR A 326 36.15 1.82 -8.85
C TYR A 326 37.16 0.76 -8.44
N SER A 327 37.51 0.70 -7.16
CA SER A 327 38.42 -0.32 -6.63
C SER A 327 37.87 -1.74 -6.90
N ILE A 328 36.59 -1.99 -6.60
CA ILE A 328 35.96 -3.30 -6.85
C ILE A 328 35.97 -3.63 -8.34
N ILE A 329 35.57 -2.70 -9.21
CA ILE A 329 35.52 -2.93 -10.66
C ILE A 329 36.91 -3.20 -11.22
N ASN A 330 37.94 -2.49 -10.76
CA ASN A 330 39.32 -2.70 -11.17
C ASN A 330 39.87 -4.06 -10.68
N THR A 331 39.49 -4.50 -9.48
CA THR A 331 39.86 -5.84 -8.99
C THR A 331 39.15 -6.93 -9.79
N VAL A 332 37.87 -6.77 -10.11
CA VAL A 332 37.14 -7.69 -11.02
C VAL A 332 37.79 -7.73 -12.40
N TRP A 333 38.23 -6.59 -12.92
CA TRP A 333 38.92 -6.51 -14.21
C TRP A 333 40.26 -7.24 -14.20
N LYS A 334 41.06 -7.12 -13.12
CA LYS A 334 42.37 -7.76 -13.00
C LYS A 334 42.30 -9.25 -12.69
N ASP A 335 41.39 -9.64 -11.82
CA ASP A 335 41.29 -11.02 -11.33
C ASP A 335 40.35 -11.86 -12.21
N GLU A 336 39.60 -11.24 -13.12
CA GLU A 336 38.56 -11.85 -13.97
C GLU A 336 37.49 -12.63 -13.19
N ILE A 337 37.35 -12.34 -11.89
CA ILE A 337 36.40 -13.01 -10.99
C ILE A 337 35.26 -12.04 -10.66
N MET A 338 34.05 -12.35 -11.13
CA MET A 338 32.85 -11.62 -10.78
C MET A 338 32.27 -12.07 -9.42
N PRO A 339 31.73 -11.15 -8.60
CA PRO A 339 30.95 -11.50 -7.42
C PRO A 339 29.81 -12.46 -7.76
N CYS A 340 29.52 -13.42 -6.89
CA CYS A 340 28.49 -14.44 -7.17
C CYS A 340 27.12 -13.80 -7.45
N ARG A 341 26.80 -12.72 -6.72
CA ARG A 341 25.55 -11.97 -6.87
C ARG A 341 25.38 -11.23 -8.19
N TRP A 342 26.42 -11.05 -8.99
CA TRP A 342 26.29 -10.39 -10.30
C TRP A 342 25.89 -11.38 -11.39
N LYS A 343 25.92 -12.69 -11.09
CA LYS A 343 25.55 -13.78 -12.01
C LYS A 343 24.07 -14.17 -11.91
N GLU A 344 23.37 -13.67 -10.89
CA GLU A 344 21.92 -13.82 -10.67
C GLU A 344 21.14 -12.71 -11.39
#